data_AF-A0A661UCN2-F1
#
_entry.id   AF-A0A661UCN2-F1
#
_cell.length_a   1.000
_cell.length_b   1.000
_cell.length_c   1.000
_cell.angle_alpha   90.00
_cell.angle_beta   90.00
_cell.angle_gamma   90.00
#
_symmetry.space_group_name_H-M   'P 1'
#
loop_
_entity.id
_entity.type
_entity.pdbx_description
1 polymer ?
#
loop_
_entity_poly.entity_id
_entity_poly.type
_entity_poly.pdbx_seq_one_letter_code
_entity_poly.pdbx_strand_id
1 'polypeptide(L)'
;MRRILFVDDEPRLLQGLRRMLHKLRDEWDMEFVQSGQEALELLDQKEFDVIVSDMRMPGMDGAELLKRVRDRHPQVARIILSGQSDDKIILRSVEPAHQYLSKPCDAATIKSTIERTLALRTLVSNDALQKLVAKMESLPCLPSIYTNLMQELRSPSPSIKKIGQIISSDVGMTAKILQLVNSAFFGISHHISGPVQAVNLLGLQTIRALVLVVRVFSQFQGNKEVERLVAQMWKHSIAVGSIAKAIASAEDAAREVLDNAFMAGLLHDVGKLVLATNFTEQYAGVTKLVEQKDISAVSAEEETFGAAHPELGAYLLGLWGLPDAIVEAVAFHHRPSDSLAVEFASLTAVHVANALEHQARSGKGCVEGEIDLSHLGEIGLSDRLDAWRAISIQVTNKGNDDA
;
A
#
# COMPACT_ATOMS: atom_id res chain seq x y z
N MET A 1 -1.26 -9.85 -24.67
CA MET A 1 -0.77 -11.05 -23.96
C MET A 1 0.19 -10.57 -22.89
N ARG A 2 0.00 -10.98 -21.63
CA ARG A 2 0.90 -10.58 -20.52
C ARG A 2 2.18 -11.42 -20.60
N ARG A 3 3.36 -10.85 -20.41
CA ARG A 3 4.64 -11.56 -20.47
C ARG A 3 5.18 -11.86 -19.09
N ILE A 4 5.27 -13.15 -18.75
CA ILE A 4 5.61 -13.62 -17.41
C ILE A 4 6.89 -14.47 -17.46
N LEU A 5 7.87 -14.12 -16.64
CA LEU A 5 9.11 -14.87 -16.48
C LEU A 5 9.10 -15.65 -15.16
N PHE A 6 9.21 -16.97 -15.24
CA PHE A 6 9.36 -17.85 -14.08
C PHE A 6 10.81 -18.30 -13.91
N VAL A 7 11.34 -18.18 -12.70
CA VAL A 7 12.73 -18.52 -12.37
C VAL A 7 12.74 -19.45 -11.16
N ASP A 8 13.31 -20.64 -11.31
CA ASP A 8 13.44 -21.64 -10.24
C ASP A 8 14.55 -22.61 -10.63
N ASP A 9 15.51 -22.90 -9.75
CA ASP A 9 16.66 -23.75 -10.04
C ASP A 9 16.30 -25.24 -10.06
N GLU A 10 15.10 -25.63 -9.63
CA GLU A 10 14.59 -26.99 -9.70
C GLU A 10 13.75 -27.23 -10.97
N PRO A 11 14.25 -27.99 -11.97
CA PRO A 11 13.53 -28.20 -13.23
C PRO A 11 12.15 -28.87 -13.07
N ARG A 12 11.99 -29.67 -12.01
CA ARG A 12 10.73 -30.35 -11.68
C ARG A 12 9.66 -29.36 -11.21
N LEU A 13 10.05 -28.32 -10.46
CA LEU A 13 9.14 -27.28 -10.01
C LEU A 13 8.69 -26.41 -11.19
N LEU A 14 9.61 -26.00 -12.08
CA LEU A 14 9.26 -25.31 -13.33
C LEU A 14 8.30 -26.12 -14.19
N GLN A 15 8.53 -27.44 -14.35
CA GLN A 15 7.63 -28.31 -15.09
C GLN A 15 6.26 -28.45 -14.40
N GLY A 16 6.23 -28.43 -13.07
CA GLY A 16 5.01 -28.34 -12.27
C GLY A 16 4.23 -27.06 -12.58
N LEU A 17 4.88 -25.89 -12.47
CA LEU A 17 4.29 -24.59 -12.78
C LEU A 17 3.78 -24.52 -14.22
N ARG A 18 4.56 -24.99 -15.20
CA ARG A 18 4.16 -25.02 -16.61
C ARG A 18 2.89 -25.84 -16.84
N ARG A 19 2.76 -27.00 -16.20
CA ARG A 19 1.55 -27.83 -16.28
C ARG A 19 0.36 -27.17 -15.59
N MET A 20 0.59 -26.61 -14.40
CA MET A 20 -0.42 -25.94 -13.60
C MET A 20 -1.02 -24.72 -14.33
N LEU A 21 -0.18 -23.93 -14.99
CA LEU A 21 -0.55 -22.69 -15.66
C LEU A 21 -0.88 -22.86 -17.15
N HIS A 22 -0.86 -24.09 -17.68
CA HIS A 22 -1.08 -24.39 -19.10
C HIS A 22 -2.40 -23.81 -19.65
N LYS A 23 -3.45 -23.73 -18.82
CA LYS A 23 -4.75 -23.15 -19.21
C LYS A 23 -4.67 -21.66 -19.52
N LEU A 24 -3.64 -20.95 -19.03
CA LEU A 24 -3.45 -19.51 -19.20
C LEU A 24 -2.57 -19.16 -20.41
N ARG A 25 -2.09 -20.13 -21.19
CA ARG A 25 -1.20 -19.89 -22.35
C ARG A 25 -1.82 -19.01 -23.46
N ASP A 26 -3.14 -18.87 -23.47
CA ASP A 26 -3.86 -18.02 -24.42
C ASP A 26 -3.96 -16.56 -23.90
N GLU A 27 -3.72 -16.35 -22.60
CA GLU A 27 -3.71 -15.02 -21.93
C GLU A 27 -2.26 -14.53 -21.69
N TRP A 28 -1.36 -15.47 -21.38
CA TRP A 28 0.02 -15.23 -20.94
C TRP A 28 1.06 -15.85 -21.87
N ASP A 29 2.07 -15.05 -22.19
CA ASP A 29 3.33 -15.48 -22.77
C ASP A 29 4.29 -15.82 -21.64
N MET A 30 4.63 -17.10 -21.47
CA MET A 30 5.35 -17.60 -20.30
C MET A 30 6.70 -18.19 -20.68
N GLU A 31 7.76 -17.65 -20.09
CA GLU A 31 9.13 -18.15 -20.19
C GLU A 31 9.56 -18.75 -18.85
N PHE A 32 10.34 -19.83 -18.88
CA PHE A 32 10.80 -20.56 -17.69
C PHE A 32 12.30 -20.78 -17.78
N VAL A 33 13.05 -20.26 -16.81
CA VAL A 33 14.51 -20.28 -16.77
C VAL A 33 15.01 -20.84 -15.43
N GLN A 34 16.22 -21.40 -15.40
CA GLN A 34 16.72 -22.17 -14.25
C GLN A 34 17.69 -21.38 -13.35
N SER A 35 17.98 -20.12 -13.69
CA SER A 35 18.90 -19.31 -12.90
C SER A 35 18.61 -17.82 -13.01
N GLY A 36 19.01 -17.07 -11.98
CA GLY A 36 18.91 -15.61 -12.01
C GLY A 36 19.76 -14.97 -13.12
N GLN A 37 20.88 -15.58 -13.50
CA GLN A 37 21.71 -15.08 -14.60
C GLN A 37 20.99 -15.19 -15.94
N GLU A 38 20.41 -16.36 -16.25
CA GLU A 38 19.61 -16.59 -17.46
C GLU A 38 18.40 -15.65 -17.49
N ALA A 39 17.75 -15.41 -16.35
CA ALA A 39 16.64 -14.48 -16.23
C ALA A 39 17.04 -13.04 -16.62
N LEU A 40 18.20 -12.56 -16.16
CA LEU A 40 18.69 -11.22 -16.49
C LEU A 40 19.05 -11.10 -17.98
N GLU A 41 19.70 -12.11 -18.55
CA GLU A 41 20.02 -12.14 -19.98
C GLU A 41 18.76 -12.09 -20.85
N LEU A 42 17.69 -12.76 -20.43
CA LEU A 42 16.43 -12.75 -21.15
C LEU A 42 15.69 -11.41 -21.00
N LEU A 43 15.70 -10.82 -19.80
CA LEU A 43 15.16 -9.47 -19.54
C LEU A 43 15.87 -8.38 -20.35
N ASP A 44 17.16 -8.56 -20.66
CA ASP A 44 17.90 -7.63 -21.51
C ASP A 44 17.55 -7.75 -23.01
N GLN A 45 16.96 -8.87 -23.42
CA GLN A 45 16.62 -9.17 -24.81
C GLN A 45 15.14 -8.95 -25.12
N LYS A 46 14.27 -9.15 -24.13
CA LYS A 46 12.81 -9.11 -24.28
C LYS A 46 12.19 -8.38 -23.09
N GLU A 47 11.09 -7.67 -23.36
CA GLU A 47 10.29 -7.06 -22.29
C GLU A 47 9.42 -8.09 -21.57
N PHE A 48 9.32 -7.96 -20.25
CA PHE A 48 8.42 -8.73 -19.40
C PHE A 48 7.57 -7.80 -18.54
N ASP A 49 6.38 -8.26 -18.16
CA ASP A 49 5.48 -7.54 -17.26
C ASP A 49 5.72 -7.96 -15.80
N VAL A 50 5.99 -9.25 -15.58
CA VAL A 50 6.20 -9.84 -14.25
C VAL A 50 7.34 -10.84 -14.27
N ILE A 51 8.13 -10.84 -13.21
CA ILE A 51 9.02 -11.94 -12.85
C ILE A 51 8.54 -12.62 -11.56
N VAL A 52 8.49 -13.94 -11.59
CA VAL A 52 8.16 -14.81 -10.46
C VAL A 52 9.38 -15.68 -10.20
N SER A 53 10.08 -15.43 -9.10
CA SER A 53 11.33 -16.11 -8.76
C SER A 53 11.18 -16.97 -7.52
N ASP A 54 11.81 -18.14 -7.50
CA ASP A 54 12.12 -18.81 -6.23
C ASP A 54 13.06 -17.95 -5.36
N MET A 55 12.97 -18.13 -4.05
CA MET A 55 13.85 -17.44 -3.10
C MET A 55 15.26 -18.06 -3.07
N ARG A 56 15.38 -19.39 -3.05
CA ARG A 56 16.65 -20.10 -2.86
C ARG A 56 17.16 -20.66 -4.17
N MET A 57 18.05 -19.92 -4.80
CA MET A 57 18.76 -20.40 -5.98
C MET A 57 20.28 -20.34 -5.74
N PRO A 58 21.05 -21.31 -6.27
CA PRO A 58 22.51 -21.31 -6.16
C PRO A 58 23.12 -20.16 -6.95
N GLY A 59 24.19 -19.58 -6.40
CA GLY A 59 24.93 -18.47 -7.01
C GLY A 59 24.25 -17.11 -6.81
N MET A 60 23.09 -16.91 -7.43
CA MET A 60 22.27 -15.69 -7.29
C MET A 60 20.91 -16.08 -6.75
N ASP A 61 20.61 -15.69 -5.52
CA ASP A 61 19.31 -15.96 -4.90
C ASP A 61 18.20 -15.04 -5.46
N GLY A 62 16.95 -15.34 -5.11
CA GLY A 62 15.80 -14.57 -5.60
C GLY A 62 15.85 -13.10 -5.19
N ALA A 63 16.33 -12.80 -3.98
CA ALA A 63 16.43 -11.43 -3.49
C ALA A 63 17.46 -10.63 -4.30
N GLU A 64 18.62 -11.20 -4.56
CA GLU A 64 19.69 -10.59 -5.34
C GLU A 64 19.28 -10.41 -6.80
N LEU A 65 18.59 -11.38 -7.39
CA LEU A 65 17.99 -11.27 -8.72
C LEU A 65 17.02 -10.09 -8.78
N LEU A 66 16.02 -10.05 -7.90
CA LEU A 66 14.99 -9.02 -7.92
C LEU A 66 15.56 -7.62 -7.63
N LYS A 67 16.63 -7.52 -6.85
CA LYS A 67 17.38 -6.27 -6.67
C LYS A 67 17.96 -5.77 -8.00
N ARG A 68 18.59 -6.65 -8.79
CA ARG A 68 19.10 -6.30 -10.13
C ARG A 68 17.97 -5.96 -11.10
N VAL A 69 16.83 -6.68 -11.02
CA VAL A 69 15.65 -6.37 -11.84
C VAL A 69 15.09 -5.00 -11.49
N ARG A 70 14.96 -4.64 -10.21
CA ARG A 70 14.54 -3.30 -9.78
C ARG A 70 15.40 -2.19 -10.38
N ASP A 71 16.71 -2.38 -10.40
CA ASP A 71 17.66 -1.35 -10.86
C ASP A 71 17.66 -1.21 -12.39
N ARG A 72 17.62 -2.34 -13.11
CA ARG A 72 17.75 -2.41 -14.58
C ARG A 72 16.41 -2.36 -15.32
N HIS A 73 15.38 -2.98 -14.74
CA HIS A 73 14.06 -3.24 -15.32
C HIS A 73 12.94 -2.94 -14.31
N PRO A 74 12.87 -1.70 -13.79
CA PRO A 74 11.98 -1.33 -12.69
C PRO A 74 10.49 -1.57 -12.94
N GLN A 75 10.07 -1.50 -14.21
CA GLN A 75 8.70 -1.69 -14.66
C GLN A 75 8.20 -3.13 -14.50
N VAL A 76 9.12 -4.09 -14.35
CA VAL A 76 8.78 -5.50 -14.16
C VAL A 76 8.32 -5.67 -12.72
N ALA A 77 7.09 -6.13 -12.52
CA ALA A 77 6.63 -6.50 -11.19
C ALA A 77 7.39 -7.74 -10.70
N ARG A 78 7.68 -7.79 -9.40
CA ARG A 78 8.69 -8.68 -8.82
C ARG A 78 8.05 -9.50 -7.71
N ILE A 79 7.86 -10.78 -7.95
CA ILE A 79 7.16 -11.69 -7.03
C ILE A 79 8.13 -12.80 -6.62
N ILE A 80 8.17 -13.10 -5.32
CA ILE A 80 8.90 -14.25 -4.79
C ILE A 80 7.93 -15.39 -4.49
N LEU A 81 8.31 -16.61 -4.86
CA LEU A 81 7.76 -17.85 -4.32
C LEU A 81 8.69 -18.36 -3.21
N SER A 82 8.22 -18.39 -1.97
CA SER A 82 9.03 -18.79 -0.80
C SER A 82 8.47 -20.04 -0.12
N GLY A 83 9.35 -20.91 0.38
CA GLY A 83 8.98 -22.08 1.19
C GLY A 83 9.00 -21.81 2.69
N GLN A 84 8.45 -22.73 3.49
CA GLN A 84 8.37 -22.62 4.96
C GLN A 84 9.73 -22.61 5.68
N SER A 85 10.83 -22.99 5.00
CA SER A 85 12.17 -23.02 5.61
C SER A 85 12.90 -21.67 5.55
N ASP A 86 12.31 -20.63 4.96
CA ASP A 86 12.97 -19.37 4.59
C ASP A 86 12.97 -18.30 5.70
N ASP A 87 12.45 -18.67 6.87
CA ASP A 87 12.22 -17.88 8.09
C ASP A 87 13.36 -16.95 8.54
N LYS A 88 14.62 -17.28 8.22
CA LYS A 88 15.80 -16.48 8.62
C LYS A 88 16.43 -15.65 7.49
N ILE A 89 16.16 -15.98 6.23
CA ILE A 89 16.74 -15.32 5.04
C ILE A 89 15.85 -14.16 4.57
N ILE A 90 14.55 -14.22 4.85
CA ILE A 90 13.57 -13.26 4.33
C ILE A 90 13.67 -11.87 4.96
N LEU A 91 14.11 -11.74 6.22
CA LEU A 91 14.33 -10.42 6.84
C LEU A 91 15.35 -9.56 6.07
N ARG A 92 16.34 -10.14 5.39
CA ARG A 92 17.30 -9.42 4.54
C ARG A 92 16.84 -9.24 3.09
N SER A 93 15.74 -9.89 2.73
CA SER A 93 15.22 -10.03 1.37
C SER A 93 13.91 -9.26 1.16
N VAL A 94 13.41 -8.59 2.19
CA VAL A 94 12.11 -7.89 2.23
C VAL A 94 11.98 -6.82 1.15
N GLU A 95 13.09 -6.21 0.75
CA GLU A 95 13.09 -4.94 0.02
C GLU A 95 12.89 -5.06 -1.51
N PRO A 96 13.55 -5.98 -2.24
CA PRO A 96 13.46 -5.98 -3.70
C PRO A 96 12.16 -6.56 -4.26
N ALA A 97 11.44 -7.42 -3.54
CA ALA A 97 10.19 -7.99 -4.03
C ALA A 97 8.99 -7.10 -3.70
N HIS A 98 8.06 -7.01 -4.65
CA HIS A 98 6.78 -6.35 -4.44
C HIS A 98 5.85 -7.25 -3.61
N GLN A 99 5.74 -8.53 -4.00
CA GLN A 99 4.87 -9.52 -3.34
C GLN A 99 5.57 -10.85 -3.10
N TYR A 100 5.05 -11.61 -2.12
CA TYR A 100 5.53 -12.92 -1.74
C TYR A 100 4.36 -13.89 -1.73
N LEU A 101 4.53 -15.05 -2.35
CA LEU A 101 3.57 -16.17 -2.34
C LEU A 101 4.22 -17.39 -1.69
N SER A 102 3.44 -18.16 -0.93
CA SER A 102 3.92 -19.33 -0.21
C SER A 102 3.87 -20.55 -1.10
N LYS A 103 4.92 -21.37 -1.06
CA LYS A 103 4.89 -22.71 -1.63
C LYS A 103 4.26 -23.68 -0.61
N PRO A 104 3.32 -24.56 -1.03
CA PRO A 104 2.76 -24.68 -2.37
C PRO A 104 1.74 -23.58 -2.68
N CYS A 105 1.78 -23.06 -3.91
CA CYS A 105 0.85 -22.04 -4.42
C CYS A 105 0.02 -22.64 -5.56
N ASP A 106 -1.28 -22.34 -5.62
CA ASP A 106 -2.16 -22.81 -6.70
C ASP A 106 -2.22 -21.83 -7.89
N ALA A 107 -2.79 -22.30 -8.99
CA ALA A 107 -2.91 -21.50 -10.22
C ALA A 107 -3.75 -20.22 -10.02
N ALA A 108 -4.78 -20.29 -9.19
CA ALA A 108 -5.72 -19.19 -8.97
C ALA A 108 -5.06 -18.05 -8.19
N THR A 109 -4.25 -18.38 -7.19
CA THR A 109 -3.47 -17.43 -6.40
C THR A 109 -2.43 -16.75 -7.28
N ILE A 110 -1.63 -17.49 -8.05
CA ILE A 110 -0.67 -16.89 -8.99
C ILE A 110 -1.38 -15.98 -10.01
N LYS A 111 -2.49 -16.45 -10.60
CA LYS A 111 -3.28 -15.66 -11.56
C LYS A 111 -3.79 -14.37 -10.96
N SER A 112 -4.48 -14.44 -9.83
CA SER A 112 -5.07 -13.27 -9.18
C SER A 112 -4.00 -12.25 -8.78
N THR A 113 -2.88 -12.70 -8.17
CA THR A 113 -1.76 -11.80 -7.81
C THR A 113 -1.17 -11.10 -9.02
N ILE A 114 -0.92 -11.83 -10.12
CA ILE A 114 -0.36 -11.26 -11.35
C ILE A 114 -1.33 -10.29 -12.00
N GLU A 115 -2.57 -10.72 -12.28
CA GLU A 115 -3.54 -9.87 -12.97
C GLU A 115 -3.86 -8.59 -12.18
N ARG A 116 -3.98 -8.71 -10.85
CA ARG A 116 -4.19 -7.54 -9.98
C ARG A 116 -3.03 -6.56 -10.08
N THR A 117 -1.81 -7.05 -9.99
CA THR A 117 -0.61 -6.19 -10.10
C THR A 117 -0.59 -5.42 -11.41
N LEU A 118 -0.92 -6.11 -12.50
CA LEU A 118 -0.89 -5.55 -13.83
C LEU A 118 -2.08 -4.62 -14.11
N ALA A 119 -3.25 -4.88 -13.54
CA ALA A 119 -4.40 -3.99 -13.60
C ALA A 119 -4.11 -2.65 -12.90
N LEU A 120 -3.56 -2.70 -11.69
CA LEU A 120 -3.26 -1.49 -10.92
C LEU A 120 -2.18 -0.62 -11.58
N ARG A 121 -1.22 -1.23 -12.28
CA ARG A 121 -0.24 -0.48 -13.08
C ARG A 121 -0.91 0.40 -14.13
N THR A 122 -2.03 -0.05 -14.72
CA THR A 122 -2.74 0.71 -15.76
C THR A 122 -3.50 1.93 -15.22
N LEU A 123 -3.71 2.02 -13.90
CA LEU A 123 -4.34 3.20 -13.28
C LEU A 123 -3.43 4.43 -13.36
N VAL A 124 -2.10 4.23 -13.32
CA VAL A 124 -1.13 5.33 -13.40
C VAL A 124 -0.76 5.54 -14.86
N SER A 125 -1.30 6.57 -15.49
CA SER A 125 -1.03 6.91 -16.90
C SER A 125 0.44 7.31 -17.19
N ASN A 126 1.16 7.83 -16.19
CA ASN A 126 2.52 8.34 -16.34
C ASN A 126 3.58 7.25 -16.10
N ASP A 127 4.33 6.89 -17.16
CA ASP A 127 5.38 5.86 -17.12
C ASP A 127 6.54 6.18 -16.15
N ALA A 128 6.90 7.45 -15.99
CA ALA A 128 7.94 7.85 -15.03
C ALA A 128 7.47 7.62 -13.58
N LEU A 129 6.20 7.92 -13.28
CA LEU A 129 5.61 7.63 -11.97
C LEU A 129 5.44 6.12 -11.74
N GLN A 130 5.04 5.35 -12.76
CA GLN A 130 5.00 3.90 -12.67
C GLN A 130 6.36 3.33 -12.29
N LYS A 131 7.43 3.79 -12.97
CA LYS A 131 8.82 3.37 -12.71
C LYS A 131 9.31 3.81 -11.35
N LEU A 132 8.92 5.00 -10.89
CA LEU A 132 9.25 5.48 -9.54
C LEU A 132 8.65 4.55 -8.49
N VAL A 133 7.33 4.35 -8.52
CA VAL A 133 6.60 3.51 -7.56
C VAL A 133 7.14 2.08 -7.56
N ALA A 134 7.40 1.51 -8.75
CA ALA A 134 7.93 0.16 -8.88
C ALA A 134 9.40 0.02 -8.42
N LYS A 135 10.10 1.11 -8.11
CA LYS A 135 11.43 1.10 -7.44
C LYS A 135 11.34 1.29 -5.93
N MET A 136 10.19 1.71 -5.40
CA MET A 136 10.08 2.06 -3.98
C MET A 136 10.10 0.82 -3.09
N GLU A 137 10.98 0.85 -2.10
CA GLU A 137 11.11 -0.23 -1.10
C GLU A 137 10.49 0.14 0.24
N SER A 138 10.36 1.43 0.50
CA SER A 138 9.80 1.97 1.72
C SER A 138 9.20 3.35 1.45
N LEU A 139 8.31 3.75 2.35
CA LEU A 139 7.85 5.12 2.46
C LEU A 139 8.58 5.78 3.63
N PRO A 140 8.91 7.08 3.53
CA PRO A 140 9.56 7.78 4.61
C PRO A 140 8.64 7.88 5.83
N CYS A 141 9.20 7.70 7.03
CA CYS A 141 8.53 7.90 8.31
C CYS A 141 9.03 9.18 9.01
N LEU A 142 8.23 9.72 9.95
CA LEU A 142 8.66 10.83 10.80
C LEU A 142 9.85 10.44 11.68
N PRO A 143 10.90 11.28 11.76
CA PRO A 143 12.03 11.06 12.66
C PRO A 143 11.60 10.95 14.14
N SER A 144 10.60 11.74 14.55
CA SER A 144 10.07 11.73 15.92
C SER A 144 9.40 10.39 16.26
N ILE A 145 8.56 9.86 15.37
CA ILE A 145 7.90 8.57 15.56
C ILE A 145 8.91 7.43 15.54
N TYR A 146 9.89 7.48 14.63
CA TYR A 146 10.99 6.51 14.60
C TYR A 146 11.78 6.51 15.90
N THR A 147 12.06 7.69 16.45
CA THR A 147 12.75 7.82 17.74
C THR A 147 11.93 7.23 18.88
N ASN A 148 10.62 7.49 18.92
CA ASN A 148 9.70 6.91 19.91
C ASN A 148 9.66 5.37 19.84
N LEU A 149 9.61 4.81 18.63
CA LEU A 149 9.66 3.37 18.41
C LEU A 149 10.97 2.77 18.93
N MET A 150 12.10 3.39 18.58
CA MET A 150 13.42 2.97 19.03
C MET A 150 13.56 2.99 20.55
N GLN A 151 13.02 4.03 21.20
CA GLN A 151 13.01 4.14 22.66
C GLN A 151 12.18 3.02 23.30
N GLU A 152 10.99 2.75 22.78
CA GLU A 152 10.12 1.68 23.29
C GLU A 152 10.78 0.31 23.11
N LEU A 153 11.36 0.04 21.94
CA LEU A 153 12.05 -1.23 21.66
C LEU A 153 13.28 -1.48 22.53
N ARG A 154 13.97 -0.41 22.96
CA ARG A 154 15.15 -0.47 23.85
C ARG A 154 14.79 -0.44 25.33
N SER A 155 13.52 -0.20 25.67
CA SER A 155 13.08 -0.17 27.07
C SER A 155 13.29 -1.54 27.75
N PRO A 156 13.47 -1.57 29.07
CA PRO A 156 13.62 -2.83 29.82
C PRO A 156 12.33 -3.69 29.79
N SER A 157 11.18 -3.07 29.53
CA SER A 157 9.86 -3.72 29.53
C SER A 157 9.01 -3.20 28.33
N PRO A 158 9.35 -3.59 27.10
CA PRO A 158 8.66 -3.13 25.90
C PRO A 158 7.24 -3.69 25.82
N SER A 159 6.30 -2.85 25.38
CA SER A 159 4.90 -3.21 25.21
C SER A 159 4.54 -3.35 23.73
N ILE A 160 4.07 -4.54 23.34
CA ILE A 160 3.57 -4.81 21.98
C ILE A 160 2.43 -3.85 21.63
N LYS A 161 1.52 -3.58 22.57
CA LYS A 161 0.40 -2.65 22.37
C LYS A 161 0.91 -1.24 22.05
N LYS A 162 1.89 -0.75 22.82
CA LYS A 162 2.47 0.59 22.62
C LYS A 162 3.25 0.69 21.31
N ILE A 163 4.01 -0.35 20.97
CA ILE A 163 4.70 -0.46 19.67
C ILE A 163 3.69 -0.39 18.52
N GLY A 164 2.60 -1.16 18.59
CA GLY A 164 1.53 -1.12 17.61
C GLY A 164 0.90 0.26 17.47
N GLN A 165 0.67 0.95 18.59
CA GLN A 165 0.16 2.34 18.60
C GLN A 165 1.15 3.31 17.93
N ILE A 166 2.44 3.25 18.26
CA ILE A 166 3.47 4.11 17.65
C ILE A 166 3.52 3.89 16.13
N ILE A 167 3.51 2.64 15.67
CA ILE A 167 3.48 2.30 14.24
C ILE A 167 2.21 2.84 13.58
N SER A 168 1.06 2.73 14.24
CA SER A 168 -0.24 3.23 13.73
C SER A 168 -0.27 4.74 13.54
N SER A 169 0.62 5.48 14.21
CA SER A 169 0.72 6.93 14.11
C SER A 169 1.56 7.42 12.92
N ASP A 170 2.04 6.51 12.07
CA ASP A 170 2.84 6.84 10.89
C ASP A 170 2.44 5.97 9.69
N VAL A 171 2.12 6.62 8.56
CA VAL A 171 1.67 5.92 7.33
C VAL A 171 2.78 5.07 6.74
N GLY A 172 4.02 5.55 6.73
CA GLY A 172 5.13 4.81 6.15
C GLY A 172 5.44 3.55 6.93
N MET A 173 5.42 3.64 8.26
CA MET A 173 5.59 2.49 9.14
C MET A 173 4.44 1.50 9.03
N THR A 174 3.20 1.99 9.03
CA THR A 174 2.00 1.14 8.92
C THR A 174 2.00 0.38 7.61
N ALA A 175 2.16 1.07 6.48
CA ALA A 175 2.16 0.46 5.17
C ALA A 175 3.26 -0.60 5.04
N LYS A 176 4.47 -0.32 5.55
CA LYS A 176 5.59 -1.28 5.52
C LYS A 176 5.36 -2.51 6.41
N ILE A 177 4.78 -2.33 7.60
CA ILE A 177 4.45 -3.46 8.48
C ILE A 177 3.33 -4.31 7.88
N LEU A 178 2.32 -3.69 7.25
CA LEU A 178 1.26 -4.42 6.54
C LEU A 178 1.81 -5.19 5.34
N GLN A 179 2.67 -4.58 4.52
CA GLN A 179 3.37 -5.27 3.43
C GLN A 179 4.10 -6.52 3.94
N LEU A 180 4.79 -6.39 5.08
CA LEU A 180 5.51 -7.49 5.71
C LEU A 180 4.58 -8.60 6.16
N VAL A 181 3.53 -8.31 6.94
CA VAL A 181 2.65 -9.37 7.46
C VAL A 181 1.81 -10.04 6.38
N ASN A 182 1.42 -9.31 5.35
CA ASN A 182 0.67 -9.86 4.22
C ASN A 182 1.58 -10.56 3.20
N SER A 183 2.90 -10.55 3.42
CA SER A 183 3.78 -11.44 2.70
C SER A 183 3.52 -12.89 3.12
N ALA A 184 3.58 -13.81 2.16
CA ALA A 184 3.34 -15.23 2.41
C ALA A 184 4.33 -15.90 3.40
N PHE A 185 5.37 -15.17 3.82
CA PHE A 185 6.29 -15.55 4.88
C PHE A 185 5.59 -15.96 6.17
N PHE A 186 4.57 -15.21 6.59
CA PHE A 186 3.90 -15.45 7.87
C PHE A 186 2.86 -16.57 7.80
N GLY A 187 2.68 -17.20 6.63
CA GLY A 187 1.79 -18.35 6.43
C GLY A 187 0.33 -18.08 6.80
N ILE A 188 -0.09 -16.80 6.73
CA ILE A 188 -1.40 -16.38 7.19
C ILE A 188 -2.44 -16.71 6.12
N SER A 189 -3.52 -17.38 6.52
CA SER A 189 -4.64 -17.73 5.63
C SER A 189 -5.57 -16.55 5.31
N HIS A 190 -5.39 -15.40 5.99
CA HIS A 190 -6.21 -14.20 5.85
C HIS A 190 -5.31 -12.96 5.88
N HIS A 191 -5.72 -11.87 5.23
CA HIS A 191 -4.94 -10.64 5.24
C HIS A 191 -5.11 -9.90 6.56
N ILE A 192 -4.02 -9.33 7.05
CA ILE A 192 -4.00 -8.49 8.24
C ILE A 192 -4.23 -7.04 7.80
N SER A 193 -5.24 -6.42 8.39
CA SER A 193 -5.66 -5.05 8.10
C SER A 193 -5.45 -4.12 9.30
N GLY A 194 -4.55 -4.44 10.23
CA GLY A 194 -4.33 -3.60 11.41
C GLY A 194 -2.90 -3.67 11.96
N PRO A 195 -2.26 -2.53 12.27
CA PRO A 195 -0.88 -2.48 12.77
C PRO A 195 -0.71 -3.16 14.14
N VAL A 196 -1.67 -3.04 15.06
CA VAL A 196 -1.60 -3.74 16.36
C VAL A 196 -1.69 -5.25 16.19
N GLN A 197 -2.58 -5.72 15.31
CA GLN A 197 -2.69 -7.15 14.98
C GLN A 197 -1.42 -7.64 14.30
N ALA A 198 -0.86 -6.85 13.37
CA ALA A 198 0.40 -7.14 12.69
C ALA A 198 1.55 -7.28 13.70
N VAL A 199 1.72 -6.33 14.63
CA VAL A 199 2.78 -6.40 15.65
C VAL A 199 2.58 -7.58 16.61
N ASN A 200 1.33 -7.89 17.00
CA ASN A 200 1.02 -9.08 17.79
C ASN A 200 1.45 -10.38 17.08
N LEU A 201 1.17 -10.48 15.79
CA LEU A 201 1.51 -11.65 14.98
C LEU A 201 3.02 -11.77 14.75
N LEU A 202 3.67 -10.67 14.37
CA LEU A 202 5.12 -10.61 14.18
C LEU A 202 5.88 -10.95 15.46
N GLY A 203 5.34 -10.50 16.59
CA GLY A 203 5.98 -10.59 17.89
C GLY A 203 7.14 -9.60 18.05
N LEU A 204 7.48 -9.33 19.30
CA LEU A 204 8.47 -8.32 19.67
C LEU A 204 9.87 -8.58 19.09
N GLN A 205 10.31 -9.84 19.04
CA GLN A 205 11.65 -10.19 18.55
C GLN A 205 11.80 -9.90 17.06
N THR A 206 10.80 -10.23 16.27
CA THR A 206 10.77 -9.95 14.83
C THR A 206 10.74 -8.45 14.58
N ILE A 207 9.89 -7.69 15.29
CA ILE A 207 9.88 -6.22 15.18
C ILE A 207 11.23 -5.63 15.55
N ARG A 208 11.86 -6.08 16.64
CA ARG A 208 13.22 -5.64 17.01
C ARG A 208 14.23 -5.92 15.90
N ALA A 209 14.20 -7.11 15.29
CA ALA A 209 15.09 -7.45 14.19
C ALA A 209 14.85 -6.56 12.95
N LEU A 210 13.58 -6.37 12.55
CA LEU A 210 13.19 -5.52 11.43
C LEU A 210 13.67 -4.07 11.61
N VAL A 211 13.46 -3.51 12.80
CA VAL A 211 13.79 -2.10 13.06
C VAL A 211 15.28 -1.89 13.30
N LEU A 212 15.92 -2.73 14.12
CA LEU A 212 17.30 -2.52 14.57
C LEU A 212 18.35 -3.07 13.62
N VAL A 213 18.06 -4.18 12.94
CA VAL A 213 19.03 -4.91 12.10
C VAL A 213 18.77 -4.66 10.63
N VAL A 214 17.53 -4.87 10.18
CA VAL A 214 17.17 -4.73 8.76
C VAL A 214 17.03 -3.26 8.37
N ARG A 215 16.60 -2.40 9.30
CA ARG A 215 16.31 -0.98 9.06
C ARG A 215 15.25 -0.79 7.97
N VAL A 216 14.14 -1.54 8.06
CA VAL A 216 13.07 -1.52 7.05
C VAL A 216 12.38 -0.17 6.86
N PHE A 217 12.58 0.76 7.81
CA PHE A 217 12.02 2.10 7.75
C PHE A 217 13.07 3.10 7.29
N SER A 218 12.76 3.83 6.22
CA SER A 218 13.49 5.03 5.83
C SER A 218 12.97 6.23 6.63
N GLN A 219 13.87 6.97 7.27
CA GLN A 219 13.50 8.27 7.87
C GLN A 219 13.43 9.34 6.78
N PHE A 220 12.49 10.28 6.92
CA PHE A 220 12.44 11.45 6.06
C PHE A 220 13.75 12.26 6.14
N GLN A 221 14.32 12.60 4.98
CA GLN A 221 15.54 13.40 4.85
C GLN A 221 15.26 14.58 3.92
N GLY A 222 14.65 15.65 4.42
CA GLY A 222 14.32 16.83 3.62
C GLY A 222 14.26 18.11 4.44
N ASN A 223 13.89 19.22 3.78
CA ASN A 223 13.72 20.52 4.45
C ASN A 223 12.55 20.44 5.46
N LYS A 224 12.65 21.22 6.56
CA LYS A 224 11.64 21.38 7.60
C LYS A 224 10.26 21.77 7.07
N GLU A 225 10.19 22.46 5.93
CA GLU A 225 8.93 22.81 5.28
C GLU A 225 8.19 21.57 4.77
N VAL A 226 8.91 20.67 4.10
CA VAL A 226 8.35 19.39 3.62
C VAL A 226 8.01 18.50 4.81
N GLU A 227 8.88 18.42 5.82
CA GLU A 227 8.57 17.67 7.04
C GLU A 227 7.26 18.13 7.70
N ARG A 228 7.02 19.46 7.75
CA ARG A 228 5.77 20.03 8.24
C ARG A 228 4.58 19.66 7.37
N LEU A 229 4.73 19.72 6.04
CA LEU A 229 3.69 19.33 5.10
C LEU A 229 3.31 17.86 5.31
N VAL A 230 4.30 16.96 5.40
CA VAL A 230 4.03 15.53 5.63
C VAL A 230 3.41 15.31 7.01
N ALA A 231 3.87 16.01 8.06
CA ALA A 231 3.23 15.99 9.38
C ALA A 231 1.75 16.39 9.35
N GLN A 232 1.37 17.36 8.51
CA GLN A 232 -0.03 17.73 8.32
C GLN A 232 -0.82 16.65 7.57
N MET A 233 -0.23 16.03 6.53
CA MET A 233 -0.84 14.91 5.82
C MET A 233 -1.14 13.75 6.79
N TRP A 234 -0.16 13.37 7.62
CA TRP A 234 -0.35 12.29 8.60
C TRP A 234 -1.49 12.57 9.59
N LYS A 235 -1.59 13.79 10.11
CA LYS A 235 -2.69 14.17 11.01
C LYS A 235 -4.06 14.01 10.32
N HIS A 236 -4.16 14.49 9.08
CA HIS A 236 -5.35 14.32 8.26
C HIS A 236 -5.67 12.83 8.06
N SER A 237 -4.72 12.01 7.62
CA SER A 237 -4.94 10.57 7.39
C SER A 237 -5.35 9.81 8.65
N ILE A 238 -4.78 10.14 9.82
CA ILE A 238 -5.18 9.54 11.11
C ILE A 238 -6.62 9.92 11.47
N ALA A 239 -7.00 11.18 11.27
CA ALA A 239 -8.36 11.66 11.50
C ALA A 239 -9.34 10.95 10.56
N VAL A 240 -9.06 10.92 9.25
CA VAL A 240 -9.88 10.24 8.24
C VAL A 240 -10.03 8.75 8.56
N GLY A 241 -8.94 8.04 8.88
CA GLY A 241 -9.02 6.64 9.30
C GLY A 241 -9.92 6.44 10.52
N SER A 242 -9.77 7.28 11.54
CA SER A 242 -10.57 7.19 12.77
C SER A 242 -12.06 7.47 12.53
N ILE A 243 -12.37 8.48 11.71
CA ILE A 243 -13.74 8.81 11.31
C ILE A 243 -14.33 7.68 10.46
N ALA A 244 -13.60 7.16 9.48
CA ALA A 244 -14.04 6.06 8.61
C ALA A 244 -14.38 4.80 9.42
N LYS A 245 -13.54 4.46 10.42
CA LYS A 245 -13.82 3.36 11.35
C LYS A 245 -15.12 3.58 12.13
N ALA A 246 -15.32 4.79 12.62
CA ALA A 246 -16.50 5.13 13.41
C ALA A 246 -17.78 5.11 12.55
N ILE A 247 -17.70 5.59 11.30
CA ILE A 247 -18.78 5.48 10.31
C ILE A 247 -19.12 4.01 10.05
N ALA A 248 -18.11 3.17 9.73
CA ALA A 248 -18.33 1.75 9.50
C ALA A 248 -18.93 1.03 10.72
N SER A 249 -18.55 1.43 11.94
CA SER A 249 -19.14 0.91 13.16
C SER A 249 -20.60 1.34 13.37
N ALA A 250 -20.99 2.53 12.90
CA ALA A 250 -22.36 3.03 13.03
C ALA A 250 -23.34 2.40 12.02
N GLU A 251 -22.80 1.82 10.95
CA GLU A 251 -23.55 1.01 9.99
C GLU A 251 -23.53 -0.49 10.33
N ASP A 252 -23.12 -0.85 11.55
CA ASP A 252 -23.03 -2.24 12.03
C ASP A 252 -22.25 -3.17 11.08
N ALA A 253 -21.27 -2.63 10.35
CA ALA A 253 -20.51 -3.38 9.37
C ALA A 253 -19.64 -4.46 10.04
N ALA A 254 -19.26 -5.47 9.26
CA ALA A 254 -18.41 -6.56 9.76
C ALA A 254 -17.06 -6.04 10.26
N ARG A 255 -16.47 -6.72 11.24
CA ARG A 255 -15.19 -6.31 11.86
C ARG A 255 -14.08 -6.05 10.84
N GLU A 256 -14.02 -6.87 9.78
CA GLU A 256 -13.09 -6.72 8.68
C GLU A 256 -13.27 -5.38 7.94
N VAL A 257 -14.51 -4.96 7.69
CA VAL A 257 -14.83 -3.66 7.05
C VAL A 257 -14.39 -2.50 7.93
N LEU A 258 -14.55 -2.61 9.26
CA LEU A 258 -14.09 -1.57 10.21
C LEU A 258 -12.55 -1.43 10.18
N ASP A 259 -11.84 -2.55 10.19
CA ASP A 259 -10.37 -2.54 10.18
C ASP A 259 -9.84 -2.08 8.81
N ASN A 260 -10.46 -2.51 7.71
CA ASN A 260 -10.17 -2.02 6.35
C ASN A 260 -10.49 -0.53 6.18
N ALA A 261 -11.61 -0.03 6.70
CA ALA A 261 -11.97 1.39 6.63
C ALA A 261 -10.97 2.26 7.40
N PHE A 262 -10.53 1.82 8.58
CA PHE A 262 -9.49 2.51 9.34
C PHE A 262 -8.17 2.58 8.57
N MET A 263 -7.71 1.46 8.01
CA MET A 263 -6.47 1.42 7.23
C MET A 263 -6.55 2.17 5.92
N ALA A 264 -7.63 2.00 5.17
CA ALA A 264 -7.84 2.73 3.94
C ALA A 264 -7.87 4.24 4.21
N GLY A 265 -8.57 4.70 5.26
CA GLY A 265 -8.54 6.12 5.64
C GLY A 265 -7.16 6.59 6.10
N LEU A 266 -6.35 5.75 6.75
CA LEU A 266 -4.96 6.08 7.07
C LEU A 266 -4.06 6.13 5.82
N LEU A 267 -4.33 5.32 4.79
CA LEU A 267 -3.45 5.15 3.63
C LEU A 267 -3.95 5.84 2.35
N HIS A 268 -5.16 6.42 2.32
CA HIS A 268 -5.79 6.94 1.10
C HIS A 268 -4.93 7.99 0.38
N ASP A 269 -4.22 8.80 1.16
CA ASP A 269 -3.38 9.88 0.68
C ASP A 269 -1.91 9.49 0.50
N VAL A 270 -1.57 8.19 0.55
CA VAL A 270 -0.18 7.74 0.44
C VAL A 270 0.48 8.16 -0.88
N GLY A 271 -0.29 8.36 -1.96
CA GLY A 271 0.21 8.93 -3.20
C GLY A 271 0.74 10.36 -3.06
N LYS A 272 0.12 11.19 -2.20
CA LYS A 272 0.61 12.55 -1.89
C LYS A 272 1.99 12.49 -1.24
N LEU A 273 2.21 11.51 -0.36
CA LEU A 273 3.53 11.27 0.25
C LEU A 273 4.57 10.89 -0.81
N VAL A 274 4.23 10.02 -1.76
CA VAL A 274 5.12 9.66 -2.88
C VAL A 274 5.50 10.91 -3.68
N LEU A 275 4.52 11.71 -4.09
CA LEU A 275 4.76 12.91 -4.88
C LEU A 275 5.55 13.97 -4.11
N ALA A 276 5.16 14.30 -2.88
CA ALA A 276 5.80 15.36 -2.09
C ALA A 276 7.27 15.06 -1.75
N THR A 277 7.60 13.78 -1.50
CA THR A 277 8.95 13.40 -1.09
C THR A 277 9.91 13.18 -2.26
N ASN A 278 9.41 12.82 -3.45
CA ASN A 278 10.24 12.61 -4.63
C ASN A 278 10.26 13.82 -5.59
N PHE A 279 9.24 14.69 -5.52
CA PHE A 279 9.04 15.84 -6.40
C PHE A 279 8.69 17.09 -5.60
N THR A 280 9.50 17.40 -4.58
CA THR A 280 9.22 18.44 -3.57
C THR A 280 8.82 19.79 -4.17
N GLU A 281 9.60 20.32 -5.12
CA GLU A 281 9.36 21.64 -5.69
C GLU A 281 8.08 21.67 -6.54
N GLN A 282 7.85 20.62 -7.33
CA GLN A 282 6.66 20.50 -8.18
C GLN A 282 5.39 20.33 -7.33
N TYR A 283 5.46 19.54 -6.25
CA TYR A 283 4.34 19.35 -5.35
C TYR A 283 4.02 20.62 -4.53
N ALA A 284 5.04 21.42 -4.18
CA ALA A 284 4.80 22.77 -3.63
C ALA A 284 4.12 23.70 -4.66
N GLY A 285 4.28 23.45 -5.96
CA GLY A 285 3.52 24.07 -7.02
C GLY A 285 2.05 23.63 -7.03
N VAL A 286 1.78 22.34 -6.84
CA VAL A 286 0.42 21.78 -6.71
C VAL A 286 -0.34 22.45 -5.57
N THR A 287 0.26 22.58 -4.38
CA THR A 287 -0.41 23.23 -3.24
C THR A 287 -0.78 24.69 -3.54
N LYS A 288 0.10 25.42 -4.23
CA LYS A 288 -0.18 26.79 -4.67
C LYS A 288 -1.29 26.85 -5.72
N LEU A 289 -1.32 25.86 -6.62
CA LEU A 289 -2.33 25.78 -7.68
C LEU A 289 -3.73 25.57 -7.12
N VAL A 290 -3.85 24.66 -6.14
CA VAL A 290 -5.09 24.42 -5.37
C VAL A 290 -5.56 25.72 -4.72
N GLU A 291 -4.68 26.44 -4.02
CA GLU A 291 -5.01 27.71 -3.35
C GLU A 291 -5.40 28.83 -4.34
N GLN A 292 -4.76 28.91 -5.51
CA GLN A 292 -4.95 30.00 -6.46
C GLN A 292 -6.14 29.80 -7.40
N LYS A 293 -6.40 28.56 -7.83
CA LYS A 293 -7.46 28.24 -8.78
C LYS A 293 -8.73 27.70 -8.13
N ASP A 294 -8.71 27.42 -6.82
CA ASP A 294 -9.81 26.80 -6.08
C ASP A 294 -10.29 25.49 -6.74
N ILE A 295 -9.34 24.60 -7.02
CA ILE A 295 -9.55 23.28 -7.63
C ILE A 295 -9.13 22.17 -6.67
N SER A 296 -9.59 20.94 -6.90
CA SER A 296 -9.13 19.79 -6.12
C SER A 296 -7.65 19.49 -6.34
N ALA A 297 -7.02 18.88 -5.33
CA ALA A 297 -5.67 18.35 -5.37
C ALA A 297 -5.52 17.34 -6.49
N VAL A 298 -6.54 16.50 -6.73
CA VAL A 298 -6.57 15.57 -7.88
C VAL A 298 -6.37 16.33 -9.19
N SER A 299 -7.18 17.37 -9.43
CA SER A 299 -7.09 18.17 -10.67
C SER A 299 -5.73 18.86 -10.81
N ALA A 300 -5.21 19.41 -9.70
CA ALA A 300 -3.93 20.09 -9.67
C ALA A 300 -2.73 19.13 -9.90
N GLU A 301 -2.81 17.91 -9.36
CA GLU A 301 -1.82 16.85 -9.58
C GLU A 301 -1.87 16.31 -11.00
N GLU A 302 -3.05 16.11 -11.58
CA GLU A 302 -3.21 15.72 -12.97
C GLU A 302 -2.62 16.78 -13.93
N GLU A 303 -2.88 18.07 -13.67
CA GLU A 303 -2.28 19.16 -14.47
C GLU A 303 -0.74 19.16 -14.39
N THR A 304 -0.18 18.78 -13.23
CA THR A 304 1.27 18.86 -12.96
C THR A 304 2.03 17.60 -13.36
N PHE A 305 1.47 16.43 -13.09
CA PHE A 305 2.13 15.12 -13.18
C PHE A 305 1.47 14.19 -14.21
N GLY A 306 0.28 14.52 -14.71
CA GLY A 306 -0.51 13.66 -15.60
C GLY A 306 -1.16 12.46 -14.90
N ALA A 307 -1.04 12.35 -13.58
CA ALA A 307 -1.70 11.36 -12.73
C ALA A 307 -1.85 11.95 -11.31
N ALA A 308 -2.80 11.44 -10.52
CA ALA A 308 -3.07 11.91 -9.18
C ALA A 308 -2.70 10.90 -8.09
N HIS A 309 -2.75 11.35 -6.84
CA HIS A 309 -2.45 10.55 -5.67
C HIS A 309 -3.33 9.29 -5.48
N PRO A 310 -4.62 9.25 -5.86
CA PRO A 310 -5.44 8.05 -5.63
C PRO A 310 -4.92 6.86 -6.44
N GLU A 311 -4.65 7.06 -7.73
CA GLU A 311 -4.12 6.02 -8.63
C GLU A 311 -2.71 5.60 -8.22
N LEU A 312 -1.87 6.60 -7.88
CA LEU A 312 -0.49 6.36 -7.47
C LEU A 312 -0.42 5.57 -6.16
N GLY A 313 -1.25 5.93 -5.19
CA GLY A 313 -1.35 5.27 -3.91
C GLY A 313 -1.89 3.84 -4.05
N ALA A 314 -2.96 3.65 -4.82
CA ALA A 314 -3.53 2.34 -5.08
C ALA A 314 -2.52 1.41 -5.78
N TYR A 315 -1.78 1.93 -6.76
CA TYR A 315 -0.74 1.15 -7.44
C TYR A 315 0.37 0.71 -6.49
N LEU A 316 0.87 1.61 -5.63
CA LEU A 316 1.87 1.28 -4.62
C LEU A 316 1.36 0.21 -3.65
N LEU A 317 0.18 0.41 -3.06
CA LEU A 317 -0.35 -0.48 -2.02
C LEU A 317 -0.70 -1.87 -2.58
N GLY A 318 -1.21 -1.94 -3.80
CA GLY A 318 -1.46 -3.24 -4.43
C GLY A 318 -0.20 -3.95 -4.88
N LEU A 319 0.83 -3.23 -5.34
CA LEU A 319 2.17 -3.81 -5.48
C LEU A 319 2.68 -4.37 -4.16
N TRP A 320 2.36 -3.73 -3.04
CA TRP A 320 2.76 -4.19 -1.71
C TRP A 320 1.87 -5.28 -1.11
N GLY A 321 0.91 -5.81 -1.86
CA GLY A 321 0.10 -6.94 -1.39
C GLY A 321 -1.00 -6.56 -0.40
N LEU A 322 -1.39 -5.28 -0.29
CA LEU A 322 -2.48 -4.91 0.63
C LEU A 322 -3.85 -5.43 0.14
N PRO A 323 -4.82 -5.64 1.07
CA PRO A 323 -6.18 -6.07 0.74
C PRO A 323 -6.88 -5.23 -0.32
N ASP A 324 -7.66 -5.88 -1.18
CA ASP A 324 -8.34 -5.21 -2.30
C ASP A 324 -9.33 -4.14 -1.82
N ALA A 325 -10.05 -4.37 -0.72
CA ALA A 325 -10.93 -3.37 -0.14
C ALA A 325 -10.19 -2.09 0.30
N ILE A 326 -8.91 -2.20 0.69
CA ILE A 326 -8.06 -1.04 1.03
C ILE A 326 -7.59 -0.35 -0.25
N VAL A 327 -7.09 -1.13 -1.23
CA VAL A 327 -6.59 -0.60 -2.50
C VAL A 327 -7.68 0.10 -3.29
N GLU A 328 -8.89 -0.48 -3.35
CA GLU A 328 -10.07 0.09 -3.99
C GLU A 328 -10.49 1.39 -3.31
N ALA A 329 -10.57 1.40 -1.97
CA ALA A 329 -10.87 2.61 -1.22
C ALA A 329 -9.84 3.71 -1.50
N VAL A 330 -8.55 3.39 -1.57
CA VAL A 330 -7.50 4.35 -1.94
C VAL A 330 -7.66 4.83 -3.39
N ALA A 331 -7.99 3.95 -4.34
CA ALA A 331 -8.13 4.32 -5.75
C ALA A 331 -9.32 5.26 -6.02
N PHE A 332 -10.44 5.04 -5.33
CA PHE A 332 -11.72 5.65 -5.68
C PHE A 332 -12.28 6.60 -4.60
N HIS A 333 -11.55 6.92 -3.53
CA HIS A 333 -12.09 7.76 -2.45
C HIS A 333 -12.53 9.18 -2.86
N HIS A 334 -12.10 9.71 -4.02
CA HIS A 334 -12.65 10.96 -4.58
C HIS A 334 -13.82 10.75 -5.55
N ARG A 335 -14.00 9.53 -6.04
CA ARG A 335 -14.94 9.16 -7.10
C ARG A 335 -15.53 7.77 -6.84
N PRO A 336 -16.24 7.56 -5.72
CA PRO A 336 -16.74 6.24 -5.35
C PRO A 336 -17.72 5.67 -6.38
N SER A 337 -18.44 6.52 -7.13
CA SER A 337 -19.30 6.09 -8.26
C SER A 337 -18.55 5.39 -9.41
N ASP A 338 -17.22 5.52 -9.50
CA ASP A 338 -16.42 4.80 -10.52
C ASP A 338 -16.11 3.35 -10.09
N SER A 339 -16.36 2.99 -8.82
CA SER A 339 -16.26 1.63 -8.32
C SER A 339 -17.54 0.84 -8.63
N LEU A 340 -17.41 -0.49 -8.71
CA LEU A 340 -18.55 -1.41 -8.86
C LEU A 340 -19.25 -1.74 -7.53
N ALA A 341 -18.89 -1.04 -6.44
CA ALA A 341 -19.45 -1.28 -5.12
C ALA A 341 -20.92 -0.85 -5.04
N VAL A 342 -21.81 -1.84 -4.85
CA VAL A 342 -23.27 -1.64 -4.76
C VAL A 342 -23.81 -1.68 -3.32
N GLU A 343 -22.92 -1.87 -2.34
CA GLU A 343 -23.25 -1.94 -0.92
C GLU A 343 -22.27 -1.08 -0.11
N PHE A 344 -22.60 -0.83 1.17
CA PHE A 344 -21.70 -0.13 2.07
C PHE A 344 -20.39 -0.91 2.24
N ALA A 345 -19.28 -0.25 1.91
CA ALA A 345 -17.93 -0.82 1.99
C ALA A 345 -16.93 0.19 2.59
N SER A 346 -15.69 -0.26 2.80
CA SER A 346 -14.60 0.59 3.29
C SER A 346 -14.41 1.85 2.43
N LEU A 347 -14.61 1.75 1.10
CA LEU A 347 -14.61 2.90 0.18
C LEU A 347 -15.61 3.98 0.58
N THR A 348 -16.86 3.59 0.89
CA THR A 348 -17.92 4.55 1.28
C THR A 348 -17.53 5.28 2.57
N ALA A 349 -17.06 4.52 3.56
CA ALA A 349 -16.64 5.09 4.84
C ALA A 349 -15.47 6.08 4.69
N VAL A 350 -14.48 5.75 3.86
CA VAL A 350 -13.29 6.60 3.61
C VAL A 350 -13.65 7.84 2.83
N HIS A 351 -14.44 7.72 1.76
CA HIS A 351 -14.91 8.86 0.97
C HIS A 351 -15.61 9.90 1.85
N VAL A 352 -16.61 9.46 2.62
CA VAL A 352 -17.37 10.35 3.51
C VAL A 352 -16.48 10.92 4.62
N ALA A 353 -15.61 10.09 5.22
CA ALA A 353 -14.70 10.55 6.27
C ALA A 353 -13.73 11.63 5.77
N ASN A 354 -13.18 11.46 4.58
CA ASN A 354 -12.29 12.41 3.93
C ASN A 354 -12.99 13.76 3.73
N ALA A 355 -14.17 13.72 3.09
CA ALA A 355 -14.94 14.92 2.81
C ALA A 355 -15.36 15.67 4.09
N LEU A 356 -15.78 14.95 5.13
CA LEU A 356 -16.16 15.55 6.42
C LEU A 356 -14.98 16.17 7.17
N GLU A 357 -13.78 15.57 7.10
CA GLU A 357 -12.57 16.14 7.70
C GLU A 357 -12.18 17.46 7.00
N HIS A 358 -12.24 17.49 5.67
CA HIS A 358 -12.01 18.69 4.88
C HIS A 358 -13.04 19.79 5.20
N GLN A 359 -14.33 19.46 5.27
CA GLN A 359 -15.39 20.39 5.65
C GLN A 359 -15.15 20.99 7.05
N ALA A 360 -14.63 20.20 7.99
CA ALA A 360 -14.34 20.66 9.35
C ALA A 360 -13.17 21.66 9.40
N ARG A 361 -12.16 21.49 8.54
CA ARG A 361 -10.97 22.36 8.49
C ARG A 361 -11.15 23.61 7.64
N SER A 362 -11.79 23.48 6.48
CA SER A 362 -11.88 24.53 5.47
C SER A 362 -13.28 25.13 5.32
N GLY A 363 -14.27 24.58 6.03
CA GLY A 363 -15.66 25.01 5.96
C GLY A 363 -16.48 24.21 4.93
N LYS A 364 -17.81 24.31 5.04
CA LYS A 364 -18.74 23.70 4.08
C LYS A 364 -18.61 24.39 2.72
N GLY A 365 -18.49 23.59 1.65
CA GLY A 365 -18.38 24.07 0.28
C GLY A 365 -16.95 24.15 -0.26
N CYS A 366 -15.94 23.66 0.49
CA CYS A 366 -14.62 23.44 -0.09
C CYS A 366 -14.66 22.27 -1.10
N VAL A 367 -13.93 22.41 -2.21
CA VAL A 367 -13.90 21.42 -3.30
C VAL A 367 -13.44 20.04 -2.80
N GLU A 368 -12.45 19.99 -1.91
CA GLU A 368 -11.98 18.75 -1.26
C GLU A 368 -13.00 18.10 -0.33
N GLY A 369 -14.03 18.86 0.08
CA GLY A 369 -15.09 18.42 0.97
C GLY A 369 -16.35 17.96 0.25
N GLU A 370 -16.32 17.82 -1.09
CA GLU A 370 -17.48 17.35 -1.84
C GLU A 370 -17.77 15.88 -1.56
N ILE A 371 -19.05 15.57 -1.35
CA ILE A 371 -19.53 14.21 -1.13
C ILE A 371 -20.28 13.78 -2.38
N ASP A 372 -19.94 12.61 -2.89
CA ASP A 372 -20.61 11.94 -4.00
C ASP A 372 -21.98 11.44 -3.55
N LEU A 373 -22.98 12.31 -3.72
CA LEU A 373 -24.37 11.99 -3.40
C LEU A 373 -24.98 10.97 -4.36
N SER A 374 -24.43 10.80 -5.56
CA SER A 374 -24.90 9.79 -6.51
C SER A 374 -24.59 8.40 -5.96
N HIS A 375 -23.35 8.17 -5.55
CA HIS A 375 -22.93 6.93 -4.87
C HIS A 375 -23.78 6.64 -3.62
N LEU A 376 -23.98 7.63 -2.75
CA LEU A 376 -24.81 7.46 -1.55
C LEU A 376 -26.29 7.21 -1.87
N GLY A 377 -26.78 7.74 -2.99
CA GLY A 377 -28.12 7.48 -3.50
C GLY A 377 -28.28 6.05 -3.99
N GLU A 378 -27.32 5.55 -4.75
CA GLU A 378 -27.31 4.19 -5.31
C GLU A 378 -27.30 3.11 -4.22
N ILE A 379 -26.53 3.31 -3.15
CA ILE A 379 -26.49 2.38 -2.01
C ILE A 379 -27.58 2.63 -0.96
N GLY A 380 -28.44 3.64 -1.17
CA GLY A 380 -29.58 3.95 -0.29
C GLY A 380 -29.22 4.54 1.08
N LEU A 381 -28.08 5.25 1.20
CA LEU A 381 -27.58 5.79 2.48
C LEU A 381 -27.49 7.32 2.51
N SER A 382 -28.12 8.03 1.58
CA SER A 382 -28.15 9.50 1.55
C SER A 382 -28.62 10.12 2.87
N ASP A 383 -29.59 9.49 3.55
CA ASP A 383 -30.17 9.97 4.81
C ASP A 383 -29.23 9.80 6.03
N ARG A 384 -28.14 9.03 5.90
CA ARG A 384 -27.18 8.77 6.99
C ARG A 384 -26.18 9.90 7.18
N LEU A 385 -26.08 10.84 6.23
CA LEU A 385 -25.01 11.83 6.20
C LEU A 385 -24.96 12.73 7.45
N ASP A 386 -26.12 13.12 7.99
CA ASP A 386 -26.15 13.95 9.21
C ASP A 386 -25.67 13.18 10.45
N ALA A 387 -25.97 11.88 10.53
CA ALA A 387 -25.45 11.02 11.59
C ALA A 387 -23.93 10.86 11.49
N TRP A 388 -23.41 10.63 10.28
CA TRP A 388 -21.96 10.54 10.04
C TRP A 388 -21.23 11.86 10.33
N ARG A 389 -21.84 13.00 10.02
CA ARG A 389 -21.31 14.32 10.38
C ARG A 389 -21.21 14.49 11.91
N ALA A 390 -22.22 14.07 12.66
CA ALA A 390 -22.17 14.10 14.12
C ALA A 390 -21.07 13.21 14.69
N ILE A 391 -20.88 12.00 14.12
CA ILE A 391 -19.81 11.08 14.48
C ILE A 391 -18.42 11.70 14.21
N SER A 392 -18.23 12.31 13.04
CA SER A 392 -16.97 12.96 12.68
C SER A 392 -16.57 14.03 13.71
N ILE A 393 -17.50 14.87 14.13
CA ILE A 393 -17.26 15.90 15.16
C ILE A 393 -16.85 15.26 16.49
N GLN A 394 -17.53 14.19 16.92
CA GLN A 394 -17.21 13.51 18.17
C GLN A 394 -15.81 12.88 18.15
N VAL A 395 -15.41 12.28 17.02
CA VAL A 395 -14.08 11.67 16.86
C VAL A 395 -13.00 12.75 16.89
N THR A 396 -13.17 13.84 16.16
CA THR A 396 -12.21 14.95 16.13
C THR A 396 -12.03 15.61 17.50
N ASN A 397 -13.12 15.78 18.27
CA ASN A 397 -13.04 16.35 19.61
C ASN A 397 -12.28 15.44 20.59
N LYS A 398 -12.54 14.13 20.57
CA LYS A 398 -11.80 13.18 21.42
C LYS A 398 -10.31 13.13 21.08
N GLY A 399 -9.95 13.22 19.79
CA GLY A 399 -8.56 13.23 19.35
C GLY A 399 -7.76 14.45 19.84
N ASN A 400 -8.42 15.58 20.12
CA ASN A 400 -7.77 16.78 20.65
C ASN A 400 -7.60 16.75 22.18
N ASP A 401 -8.41 15.96 22.90
CA ASP A 401 -8.31 15.81 24.36
C ASP A 401 -7.22 14.79 24.78
N ASP A 402 -6.85 13.86 23.88
CA ASP A 402 -5.85 12.80 24.09
C ASP A 402 -4.43 13.15 23.57
N ALA A 403 -4.25 14.31 22.93
CA ALA A 403 -2.98 14.80 22.34
C ALA A 403 -2.32 15.88 23.21
#